data_AF-A0A7S1GE87-F1
#
_entry.id   AF-A0A7S1GE87-F1
#
_cell.length_a   1.000
_cell.length_b   1.000
_cell.length_c   1.000
_cell.angle_alpha   90.00
_cell.angle_beta   90.00
_cell.angle_gamma   90.00
#
_symmetry.space_group_name_H-M   'P 1'
#
loop_
_entity.id
_entity.type
_entity.pdbx_description
1 polymer ?
#
loop_
_entity_poly.entity_id
_entity_poly.type
_entity_poly.pdbx_seq_one_letter_code
_entity_poly.pdbx_strand_id
1 'polypeptide(L)'
;VVGDARGAGGAGGDAFDTAHYYANPEAYEPIFHERVVPHTSLLINCMYWDHKFPRILSTAQARALEGSGRWRMQGVCEITCDLAGGIEFLERFSSIEDPFYIYDVATGTTSDEMGAPGLLFHAVDHLPSECPAEASMHFSEKLTPFLPALARSDGSKPYEEQDDMPVELRHATITDHGALTPDFKYIALLRQANERADSKRVAMKRSRNESFLSVRFAGHLFDSGFINKALDIVEDSAASARILEFNVGKDRHTPTTCVLQLFAPTPKQLEGIMKKLRGAAATSGMGLSVSGDKGDESKFAIPRVPTLPPKRILLLGAGMVTPPLVEYLLRRPNNCITVASFIFAEAETLAQGKPRVQPMALNVMAEPDKLSSAVFQHDIVVSLVPAFMHPPVIRAALVHKKHVVTASYTSDEIAALDDEARAAGVTVLMESGLDPGIDHLSACKMINEAKAEGCAVESFKSLCGGLPAPECSDNPLAYKFSWNPRGVLTAAGNSAEFRRDGEIVRVDGMDLMLSAEPCHINPALSLEVIPNRTSTAYAGKYGIEEAATIFRGTLRYGGFCRLIDTFKRLGLTDETPRPYLEAGSP
;
A
#
# COMPACT_ATOMS: atom_id res chain seq x y z
N VAL A 1 -29.46 -5.77 23.97
CA VAL A 1 -29.83 -5.80 22.53
C VAL A 1 -30.22 -7.19 22.04
N VAL A 2 -29.46 -8.27 22.30
CA VAL A 2 -29.86 -9.69 22.00
C VAL A 2 -30.99 -10.18 22.94
N GLY A 3 -32.02 -9.37 23.13
CA GLY A 3 -33.14 -9.59 24.05
C GLY A 3 -34.24 -8.52 23.91
N ASP A 4 -34.01 -7.52 23.05
CA ASP A 4 -34.95 -6.45 22.74
C ASP A 4 -35.69 -6.75 21.44
N ALA A 5 -36.19 -7.99 21.30
CA ALA A 5 -37.05 -8.38 20.18
C ALA A 5 -38.23 -9.24 20.68
N ARG A 6 -39.41 -9.07 20.07
CA ARG A 6 -40.62 -9.85 20.38
C ARG A 6 -41.00 -10.74 19.20
N GLY A 7 -41.51 -11.93 19.45
CA GLY A 7 -41.97 -12.84 18.39
C GLY A 7 -43.18 -12.28 17.64
N ALA A 8 -43.20 -12.44 16.31
CA ALA A 8 -44.29 -12.04 15.43
C ALA A 8 -45.43 -13.08 15.47
N GLY A 9 -46.11 -13.17 16.61
CA GLY A 9 -47.26 -14.04 16.84
C GLY A 9 -48.10 -13.48 17.99
N GLY A 10 -49.28 -12.95 17.66
CA GLY A 10 -50.14 -12.25 18.62
C GLY A 10 -50.69 -13.16 19.73
N ALA A 11 -50.88 -12.54 20.89
CA ALA A 11 -51.49 -13.04 22.14
C ALA A 11 -50.57 -13.86 23.07
N GLY A 12 -49.69 -13.14 23.79
CA GLY A 12 -49.13 -13.59 25.06
C GLY A 12 -47.66 -13.97 25.03
N GLY A 13 -46.78 -12.98 25.19
CA GLY A 13 -45.47 -13.11 25.87
C GLY A 13 -44.65 -14.39 25.69
N ASP A 14 -44.38 -14.83 24.47
CA ASP A 14 -43.32 -15.81 24.26
C ASP A 14 -41.97 -15.16 24.61
N ALA A 15 -41.29 -15.71 25.62
CA ALA A 15 -39.99 -15.24 26.06
C ALA A 15 -38.99 -15.25 24.89
N PHE A 16 -38.11 -14.25 24.83
CA PHE A 16 -37.05 -14.20 23.83
C PHE A 16 -36.20 -15.48 23.92
N ASP A 17 -36.31 -16.33 22.90
CA ASP A 17 -35.48 -17.52 22.73
C ASP A 17 -34.31 -17.19 21.82
N THR A 18 -33.10 -17.22 22.37
CA THR A 18 -31.87 -16.91 21.65
C THR A 18 -31.59 -17.89 20.51
N ALA A 19 -31.79 -19.19 20.72
CA ALA A 19 -31.51 -20.20 19.71
C ALA A 19 -32.49 -20.11 18.54
N HIS A 20 -33.77 -19.88 18.85
CA HIS A 20 -34.80 -19.68 17.84
C HIS A 20 -34.60 -18.36 17.07
N TYR A 21 -34.21 -17.28 17.75
CA TYR A 21 -33.87 -16.01 17.10
C TYR A 21 -32.72 -16.13 16.10
N TYR A 22 -31.65 -16.84 16.44
CA TYR A 22 -30.54 -17.06 15.52
C TYR A 22 -30.91 -17.95 14.32
N ALA A 23 -31.89 -18.84 14.48
CA ALA A 23 -32.37 -19.72 13.42
C ALA A 23 -33.43 -19.08 12.50
N ASN A 24 -34.31 -18.24 13.06
CA ASN A 24 -35.46 -17.64 12.38
C ASN A 24 -35.59 -16.14 12.73
N PRO A 25 -34.59 -15.31 12.40
CA PRO A 25 -34.55 -13.91 12.81
C PRO A 25 -35.70 -13.06 12.26
N GLU A 26 -36.27 -13.42 11.11
CA GLU A 26 -37.44 -12.78 10.49
C GLU A 26 -38.74 -12.93 11.31
N ALA A 27 -38.79 -13.89 12.22
CA ALA A 27 -39.92 -14.10 13.10
C ALA A 27 -39.95 -13.12 14.29
N TYR A 28 -39.02 -12.17 14.36
CA TYR A 28 -38.87 -11.25 15.49
C TYR A 28 -38.93 -9.79 15.05
N GLU A 29 -39.58 -8.96 15.88
CA GLU A 29 -39.67 -7.50 15.69
C GLU A 29 -38.78 -6.77 16.73
N PRO A 30 -37.95 -5.81 16.31
CA PRO A 30 -37.07 -5.07 17.21
C PRO A 30 -37.85 -4.04 18.04
N ILE A 31 -37.76 -4.13 19.37
CA ILE A 31 -38.42 -3.22 20.33
C ILE A 31 -37.43 -2.22 20.96
N PHE A 32 -36.22 -2.10 20.42
CA PHE A 32 -35.18 -1.17 20.87
C PHE A 32 -35.68 0.29 20.88
N HIS A 33 -36.42 0.68 19.84
CA HIS A 33 -37.04 1.99 19.70
C HIS A 33 -38.13 2.27 20.77
N GLU A 34 -38.79 1.24 21.31
CA GLU A 34 -39.81 1.40 22.35
C GLU A 34 -39.17 1.51 23.75
N ARG A 35 -38.14 0.70 24.01
CA ARG A 35 -37.60 0.49 25.36
C ARG A 35 -36.35 1.29 25.70
N VAL A 36 -35.49 1.53 24.72
CA VAL A 36 -34.15 2.05 24.96
C VAL A 36 -34.03 3.47 24.42
N VAL A 37 -34.34 3.68 23.14
CA VAL A 37 -34.19 4.97 22.46
C VAL A 37 -34.83 6.16 23.20
N PRO A 38 -36.04 6.05 23.82
CA PRO A 38 -36.66 7.16 24.55
C PRO A 38 -35.88 7.63 25.79
N HIS A 39 -34.90 6.83 26.24
CA HIS A 39 -34.07 7.11 27.41
C HIS A 39 -32.58 7.32 27.04
N THR A 40 -32.24 7.28 25.75
CA THR A 40 -30.86 7.35 25.27
C THR A 40 -30.52 8.76 24.76
N SER A 41 -29.46 9.36 25.30
CA SER A 41 -28.90 10.62 24.78
C SER A 41 -27.75 10.41 23.81
N LEU A 42 -26.96 9.35 23.96
CA LEU A 42 -25.87 8.97 23.07
C LEU A 42 -25.91 7.47 22.83
N LEU A 43 -25.92 7.06 21.57
CA LEU A 43 -25.78 5.67 21.18
C LEU A 43 -24.37 5.44 20.63
N ILE A 44 -23.65 4.45 21.14
CA ILE A 44 -22.40 3.97 20.54
C ILE A 44 -22.67 2.54 20.08
N ASN A 45 -22.82 2.35 18.77
CA ASN A 45 -23.05 1.04 18.19
C ASN A 45 -21.72 0.42 17.75
N CYS A 46 -21.42 -0.77 18.26
CA CYS A 46 -20.24 -1.56 17.90
C CYS A 46 -20.60 -2.99 17.49
N MET A 47 -21.89 -3.25 17.22
CA MET A 47 -22.38 -4.59 16.96
C MET A 47 -22.38 -4.86 15.46
N TYR A 48 -21.69 -5.94 15.06
CA TYR A 48 -21.83 -6.48 13.71
C TYR A 48 -23.29 -6.80 13.41
N TRP A 49 -23.80 -6.28 12.29
CA TRP A 49 -25.15 -6.53 11.82
C TRP A 49 -25.12 -7.28 10.48
N ASP A 50 -25.99 -8.27 10.33
CA ASP A 50 -26.17 -9.04 9.10
C ASP A 50 -27.62 -8.88 8.64
N HIS A 51 -27.82 -8.65 7.34
CA HIS A 51 -29.11 -8.39 6.71
C HIS A 51 -30.24 -9.38 7.03
N LYS A 52 -29.91 -10.63 7.43
CA LYS A 52 -30.91 -11.60 7.87
C LYS A 52 -31.55 -11.23 9.22
N PHE A 53 -30.89 -10.41 10.04
CA PHE A 53 -31.42 -9.96 11.32
C PHE A 53 -32.18 -8.62 11.19
N PRO A 54 -33.26 -8.43 11.98
CA PRO A 54 -33.93 -7.14 12.05
C PRO A 54 -32.96 -6.00 12.39
N ARG A 55 -33.21 -4.82 11.81
CA ARG A 55 -32.43 -3.61 12.12
C ARG A 55 -32.57 -3.23 13.60
N ILE A 56 -31.55 -2.58 14.15
CA ILE A 56 -31.57 -2.06 15.53
C ILE A 56 -32.54 -0.88 15.62
N LEU A 57 -32.47 0.04 14.66
CA LEU A 57 -33.36 1.19 14.58
C LEU A 57 -33.61 1.56 13.10
N SER A 58 -34.88 1.51 12.68
CA SER A 58 -35.28 1.93 11.33
C SER A 58 -35.53 3.44 11.25
N THR A 59 -35.46 3.99 10.04
CA THR A 59 -35.79 5.40 9.76
C THR A 59 -37.24 5.71 10.13
N ALA A 60 -38.15 4.77 9.89
CA ALA A 60 -39.56 4.90 10.26
C ALA A 60 -39.74 4.95 11.79
N GLN A 61 -39.02 4.10 12.53
CA GLN A 61 -39.05 4.10 14.00
C GLN A 61 -38.47 5.39 14.57
N ALA A 62 -37.35 5.88 14.02
CA ALA A 62 -36.73 7.13 14.45
C ALA A 62 -37.67 8.34 14.24
N ARG A 63 -38.27 8.46 13.04
CA ARG A 63 -39.25 9.52 12.74
C ARG A 63 -40.50 9.47 13.60
N ALA A 64 -41.02 8.26 13.88
CA ALA A 64 -42.17 8.09 14.74
C ALA A 64 -41.86 8.54 16.19
N LEU A 65 -40.64 8.27 16.68
CA LEU A 65 -40.21 8.70 18.01
C LEU A 65 -40.03 10.22 18.08
N GLU A 66 -39.36 10.82 17.09
CA GLU A 66 -39.19 12.27 16.94
C GLU A 66 -40.56 12.97 16.95
N GLY A 67 -41.49 12.53 16.10
CA GLY A 67 -42.85 13.09 16.02
C GLY A 67 -43.70 12.87 17.27
N SER A 68 -43.35 11.90 18.12
CA SER A 68 -44.04 11.66 19.39
C SER A 68 -43.53 12.52 20.56
N GLY A 69 -42.46 13.30 20.36
CA GLY A 69 -41.81 14.09 21.42
C GLY A 69 -41.06 13.26 22.46
N ARG A 70 -40.86 11.96 22.20
CA ARG A 70 -40.11 11.03 23.09
C ARG A 70 -38.65 10.87 22.68
N TRP A 71 -38.20 11.57 21.65
CA TRP A 71 -36.81 11.54 21.21
C TRP A 71 -35.92 12.37 22.14
N ARG A 72 -34.82 11.77 22.60
CA ARG A 72 -33.81 12.41 23.46
C ARG A 72 -32.38 12.25 22.96
N MET A 73 -32.22 11.54 21.84
CA MET A 73 -30.90 11.18 21.34
C MET A 73 -30.26 12.41 20.67
N GLN A 74 -29.07 12.76 21.15
CA GLN A 74 -28.28 13.88 20.68
C GLN A 74 -27.12 13.43 19.80
N GLY A 75 -26.67 12.19 19.94
CA GLY A 75 -25.70 11.64 19.01
C GLY A 75 -25.73 10.13 18.83
N VAL A 76 -25.20 9.69 17.69
CA VAL A 76 -24.94 8.30 17.33
C VAL A 76 -23.48 8.19 16.88
N CYS A 77 -22.73 7.32 17.54
CA CYS A 77 -21.42 6.88 17.11
C CYS A 77 -21.56 5.45 16.55
N GLU A 78 -21.34 5.29 15.26
CA GLU A 78 -21.51 4.02 14.54
C GLU A 78 -20.15 3.45 14.17
N ILE A 79 -19.64 2.54 14.99
CA ILE A 79 -18.28 1.99 14.86
C ILE A 79 -18.19 0.93 13.78
N THR A 80 -19.29 0.21 13.48
CA THR A 80 -19.24 -0.78 12.40
C THR A 80 -19.31 -0.15 11.02
N CYS A 81 -19.86 1.06 10.92
CA CYS A 81 -20.01 1.81 9.68
C CYS A 81 -20.73 1.00 8.58
N ASP A 82 -21.76 0.25 8.97
CA ASP A 82 -22.60 -0.47 8.01
C ASP A 82 -23.58 0.51 7.34
N LEU A 83 -23.29 0.93 6.11
CA LEU A 83 -24.13 1.85 5.34
C LEU A 83 -25.56 1.29 5.22
N ALA A 84 -26.55 2.09 5.64
CA ALA A 84 -27.94 1.67 5.74
C ALA A 84 -28.09 0.28 6.40
N GLY A 85 -27.32 0.02 7.46
CA GLY A 85 -27.22 -1.25 8.17
C GLY A 85 -28.08 -1.34 9.43
N GLY A 86 -27.48 -1.73 10.56
CA GLY A 86 -28.19 -1.85 11.84
C GLY A 86 -28.91 -0.57 12.26
N ILE A 87 -28.29 0.59 12.02
CA ILE A 87 -28.92 1.92 12.08
C ILE A 87 -29.23 2.35 10.65
N GLU A 88 -30.52 2.30 10.27
CA GLU A 88 -30.92 2.42 8.85
C GLU A 88 -30.58 3.77 8.22
N PHE A 89 -30.61 4.84 9.00
CA PHE A 89 -30.39 6.20 8.55
C PHE A 89 -28.90 6.62 8.61
N LEU A 90 -27.99 5.66 8.69
CA LEU A 90 -26.59 5.90 8.34
C LEU A 90 -26.45 5.98 6.81
N GLU A 91 -26.54 7.20 6.26
CA GLU A 91 -26.52 7.44 4.81
C GLU A 91 -25.14 7.85 4.25
N ARG A 92 -24.19 8.19 5.13
CA ARG A 92 -22.81 8.49 4.75
C ARG A 92 -21.84 8.23 5.91
N PHE A 93 -20.55 8.15 5.59
CA PHE A 93 -19.46 8.09 6.55
C PHE A 93 -18.87 9.48 6.79
N SER A 94 -18.28 9.67 7.97
CA SER A 94 -17.43 10.81 8.31
C SER A 94 -15.95 10.44 8.11
N SER A 95 -15.07 11.43 7.97
CA SER A 95 -13.61 11.20 7.91
C SER A 95 -12.97 11.49 9.27
N ILE A 96 -11.67 11.22 9.41
CA ILE A 96 -10.93 11.61 10.62
C ILE A 96 -10.85 13.15 10.74
N GLU A 97 -10.68 13.82 9.61
CA GLU A 97 -10.56 15.29 9.54
C GLU A 97 -11.88 15.99 9.86
N ASP A 98 -13.00 15.39 9.44
CA ASP A 98 -14.37 15.88 9.68
C ASP A 98 -15.21 14.76 10.33
N PRO A 99 -14.97 14.45 11.62
CA PRO A 99 -15.45 13.22 12.27
C PRO A 99 -16.93 13.26 12.64
N PHE A 100 -17.59 14.40 12.48
CA PHE A 100 -18.99 14.55 12.83
C PHE A 100 -19.79 15.26 11.75
N TYR A 101 -21.05 14.88 11.65
CA TYR A 101 -22.06 15.64 10.94
C TYR A 101 -23.39 15.62 11.67
N ILE A 102 -24.29 16.53 11.33
CA ILE A 102 -25.66 16.55 11.86
C ILE A 102 -26.59 15.82 10.88
N TYR A 103 -27.45 14.94 11.40
CA TYR A 103 -28.55 14.30 10.67
C TYR A 103 -29.89 14.72 11.25
N ASP A 104 -30.72 15.37 10.45
CA ASP A 104 -32.09 15.72 10.83
C ASP A 104 -33.00 14.50 10.60
N VAL A 105 -33.48 13.92 11.70
CA VAL A 105 -34.35 12.73 11.68
C VAL A 105 -35.68 12.99 10.97
N ALA A 106 -36.24 14.19 11.11
CA ALA A 106 -37.52 14.57 10.55
C ALA A 106 -37.45 14.72 9.02
N THR A 107 -36.42 15.39 8.53
CA THR A 107 -36.25 15.67 7.09
C THR A 107 -35.44 14.59 6.35
N GLY A 108 -34.60 13.83 7.06
CA GLY A 108 -33.63 12.92 6.48
C GLY A 108 -32.47 13.65 5.79
N THR A 109 -32.18 14.90 6.16
CA THR A 109 -31.09 15.67 5.57
C THR A 109 -29.87 15.69 6.47
N THR A 110 -28.69 15.86 5.87
CA THR A 110 -27.42 15.99 6.59
C THR A 110 -26.86 17.39 6.46
N SER A 111 -26.13 17.83 7.48
CA SER A 111 -25.42 19.12 7.52
C SER A 111 -24.04 18.95 8.17
N ASP A 112 -23.04 19.64 7.64
CA ASP A 112 -21.70 19.73 8.24
C ASP A 112 -21.58 20.91 9.22
N GLU A 113 -22.63 21.74 9.35
CA GLU A 113 -22.65 22.88 10.27
C GLU A 113 -22.91 22.42 11.72
N MET A 114 -21.88 22.52 12.56
CA MET A 114 -21.97 22.26 13.99
C MET A 114 -22.96 23.22 14.66
N GLY A 115 -24.07 22.68 15.18
CA GLY A 115 -25.14 23.44 15.80
C GLY A 115 -26.45 23.48 14.99
N ALA A 116 -26.48 22.92 13.78
CA ALA A 116 -27.71 22.64 13.07
C ALA A 116 -28.65 21.74 13.92
N PRO A 117 -29.98 21.88 13.80
CA PRO A 117 -30.92 21.02 14.51
C PRO A 117 -30.84 19.59 13.97
N GLY A 118 -30.56 18.63 14.86
CA GLY A 118 -30.52 17.21 14.50
C GLY A 118 -29.62 16.40 15.41
N LEU A 119 -29.34 15.18 14.97
CA LEU A 119 -28.52 14.19 15.65
C LEU A 119 -27.05 14.32 15.22
N LEU A 120 -26.13 14.45 16.17
CA LEU A 120 -24.70 14.40 15.91
C LEU A 120 -24.29 12.97 15.56
N PHE A 121 -23.94 12.72 14.31
CA PHE A 121 -23.44 11.44 13.83
C PHE A 121 -21.93 11.42 13.78
N HIS A 122 -21.35 10.29 14.20
CA HIS A 122 -19.95 9.95 14.06
C HIS A 122 -19.85 8.54 13.45
N ALA A 123 -19.30 8.41 12.25
CA ALA A 123 -19.24 7.15 11.51
C ALA A 123 -17.97 7.09 10.65
N VAL A 124 -16.82 7.01 11.31
CA VAL A 124 -15.49 6.92 10.68
C VAL A 124 -15.20 5.47 10.33
N ASP A 125 -15.22 5.14 9.04
CA ASP A 125 -15.12 3.77 8.51
C ASP A 125 -13.73 3.12 8.67
N HIS A 126 -12.72 3.92 9.01
CA HIS A 126 -11.34 3.49 9.26
C HIS A 126 -10.85 3.81 10.68
N LEU A 127 -11.76 3.99 11.63
CA LEU A 127 -11.42 4.30 13.03
C LEU A 127 -10.39 3.33 13.67
N PRO A 128 -10.36 2.01 13.39
CA PRO A 128 -9.34 1.10 13.94
C PRO A 128 -7.90 1.37 13.45
N SER A 129 -7.72 2.18 12.41
CA SER A 129 -6.40 2.62 11.95
C SER A 129 -5.82 3.78 12.76
N GLU A 130 -6.60 4.35 13.68
CA GLU A 130 -6.10 5.23 14.70
C GLU A 130 -5.29 4.41 15.73
N CYS A 131 -4.11 4.89 16.08
CA CYS A 131 -3.40 4.45 17.28
C CYS A 131 -3.63 5.51 18.37
N PRO A 132 -4.79 5.54 19.06
CA PRO A 132 -4.97 6.48 20.15
C PRO A 132 -3.86 6.22 21.17
N ALA A 133 -3.07 7.25 21.48
CA ALA A 133 -1.98 7.15 22.43
C ALA A 133 -2.52 6.62 23.76
N GLU A 134 -3.74 7.01 24.14
CA GLU A 134 -4.48 6.56 25.32
C GLU A 134 -4.85 5.09 25.27
N ALA A 135 -5.32 4.57 24.13
CA ALA A 135 -5.61 3.14 24.00
C ALA A 135 -4.32 2.31 24.00
N SER A 136 -3.26 2.83 23.38
CA SER A 136 -1.94 2.21 23.39
C SER A 136 -1.31 2.21 24.78
N MET A 137 -1.44 3.32 25.53
CA MET A 137 -1.03 3.44 26.92
C MET A 137 -1.86 2.52 27.82
N HIS A 138 -3.18 2.51 27.68
CA HIS A 138 -4.05 1.63 28.45
C HIS A 138 -3.74 0.15 28.18
N PHE A 139 -3.60 -0.23 26.91
CA PHE A 139 -3.20 -1.59 26.53
C PHE A 139 -1.83 -1.94 27.12
N SER A 140 -0.86 -1.03 27.03
CA SER A 140 0.47 -1.19 27.64
C SER A 140 0.39 -1.35 29.16
N GLU A 141 -0.44 -0.57 29.86
CA GLU A 141 -0.68 -0.69 31.31
C GLU A 141 -1.30 -2.04 31.68
N LYS A 142 -2.17 -2.60 30.84
CA LYS A 142 -2.74 -3.95 31.05
C LYS A 142 -1.75 -5.05 30.71
N LEU A 143 -0.89 -4.86 29.71
CA LEU A 143 0.08 -5.86 29.29
C LEU A 143 1.32 -5.91 30.20
N THR A 144 1.78 -4.76 30.68
CA THR A 144 3.01 -4.60 31.48
C THR A 144 3.09 -5.52 32.70
N PRO A 145 2.02 -5.73 33.50
CA PRO A 145 2.02 -6.67 34.62
C PRO A 145 2.38 -8.12 34.25
N PHE A 146 2.12 -8.53 33.02
CA PHE A 146 2.42 -9.89 32.56
C PHE A 146 3.88 -10.06 32.09
N LEU A 147 4.55 -8.96 31.71
CA LEU A 147 5.91 -9.01 31.14
C LEU A 147 6.96 -9.63 32.09
N PRO A 148 6.99 -9.36 33.41
CA PRO A 148 7.96 -9.99 34.30
C PRO A 148 7.79 -11.50 34.44
N ALA A 149 6.56 -12.01 34.32
CA ALA A 149 6.29 -13.44 34.37
C ALA A 149 6.63 -14.10 33.02
N LEU A 150 6.24 -13.47 31.90
CA LEU A 150 6.63 -13.90 30.56
C LEU A 150 8.16 -13.96 30.38
N ALA A 151 8.88 -12.94 30.86
CA ALA A 151 10.35 -12.90 30.80
C ALA A 151 11.04 -13.98 31.65
N ARG A 152 10.33 -14.55 32.64
CA ARG A 152 10.81 -15.67 33.47
C ARG A 152 10.34 -17.03 32.97
N SER A 153 9.37 -17.07 32.06
CA SER A 153 8.86 -18.32 31.52
C SER A 153 9.90 -19.04 30.68
N ASP A 154 10.03 -20.35 30.86
CA ASP A 154 10.92 -21.19 30.07
C ASP A 154 10.17 -21.82 28.89
N GLY A 155 10.13 -21.09 27.77
CA GLY A 155 9.52 -21.56 26.53
C GLY A 155 10.21 -22.78 25.90
N SER A 156 11.31 -23.29 26.46
CA SER A 156 11.92 -24.55 26.00
C SER A 156 11.20 -25.79 26.55
N LYS A 157 10.42 -25.65 27.63
CA LYS A 157 9.64 -26.75 28.20
C LYS A 157 8.42 -27.09 27.34
N PRO A 158 7.92 -28.34 27.39
CA PRO A 158 6.61 -28.68 26.83
C PRO A 158 5.49 -27.78 27.39
N TYR A 159 4.51 -27.40 26.57
CA TYR A 159 3.37 -26.54 26.96
C TYR A 159 2.66 -26.97 28.26
N GLU A 160 2.58 -28.27 28.51
CA GLU A 160 2.00 -28.87 29.71
C GLU A 160 2.82 -28.64 30.98
N GLU A 161 4.12 -28.37 30.82
CA GLU A 161 5.12 -28.16 31.88
C GLU A 161 5.53 -26.68 32.03
N GLN A 162 4.97 -25.77 31.22
CA GLN A 162 5.12 -24.31 31.33
C GLN A 162 4.13 -23.76 32.39
N ASP A 163 4.38 -24.07 33.67
CA ASP A 163 3.58 -23.64 34.83
C ASP A 163 3.92 -22.23 35.34
N ASP A 164 4.96 -21.63 34.78
CA ASP A 164 5.51 -20.31 35.10
C ASP A 164 4.88 -19.17 34.27
N MET A 165 4.15 -19.49 33.22
CA MET A 165 3.44 -18.53 32.39
C MET A 165 2.10 -18.11 33.03
N PRO A 166 1.75 -16.81 33.08
CA PRO A 166 0.42 -16.36 33.49
C PRO A 166 -0.67 -17.07 32.70
N VAL A 167 -1.75 -17.47 33.37
CA VAL A 167 -2.85 -18.24 32.77
C VAL A 167 -3.48 -17.51 31.58
N GLU A 168 -3.53 -16.18 31.63
CA GLU A 168 -4.05 -15.32 30.57
C GLU A 168 -3.20 -15.43 29.30
N LEU A 169 -1.86 -15.40 29.45
CA LEU A 169 -0.94 -15.58 28.33
C LEU A 169 -0.99 -17.03 27.82
N ARG A 170 -1.07 -18.00 28.72
CA ARG A 170 -1.17 -19.42 28.38
C ARG A 170 -2.41 -19.72 27.53
N HIS A 171 -3.58 -19.22 27.93
CA HIS A 171 -4.83 -19.36 27.16
C HIS A 171 -4.82 -18.57 25.85
N ALA A 172 -4.00 -17.52 25.74
CA ALA A 172 -3.82 -16.76 24.51
C ALA A 172 -2.81 -17.41 23.54
N THR A 173 -2.00 -18.38 23.99
CA THR A 173 -0.99 -19.06 23.17
C THR A 173 -1.65 -20.02 22.18
N ILE A 174 -1.67 -19.65 20.90
CA ILE A 174 -2.26 -20.45 19.81
C ILE A 174 -1.37 -21.64 19.43
N THR A 175 -0.05 -21.45 19.43
CA THR A 175 0.93 -22.46 19.04
C THR A 175 2.12 -22.47 19.99
N ASP A 176 2.62 -23.67 20.30
CA ASP A 176 3.82 -23.91 21.08
C ASP A 176 4.65 -25.02 20.40
N HIS A 177 5.97 -24.84 20.28
CA HIS A 177 6.89 -25.73 19.55
C HIS A 177 6.39 -26.20 18.16
N GLY A 178 5.71 -25.31 17.43
CA GLY A 178 5.18 -25.59 16.09
C GLY A 178 3.89 -26.44 16.06
N ALA A 179 3.31 -26.76 17.22
CA ALA A 179 2.02 -27.45 17.35
C ALA A 179 0.94 -26.51 17.89
N LEU A 180 -0.33 -26.79 17.56
CA LEU A 180 -1.47 -26.08 18.16
C LEU A 180 -1.63 -26.52 19.62
N THR A 181 -1.80 -25.55 20.52
CA THR A 181 -2.14 -25.83 21.92
C THR A 181 -3.57 -26.41 22.02
N PRO A 182 -3.93 -27.07 23.14
CA PRO A 182 -5.18 -27.82 23.26
C PRO A 182 -6.45 -27.06 22.84
N ASP A 183 -6.59 -25.80 23.28
CA ASP A 183 -7.79 -24.99 23.01
C ASP A 183 -7.92 -24.57 21.55
N PHE A 184 -6.82 -24.59 20.79
CA PHE A 184 -6.76 -24.17 19.40
C PHE A 184 -6.65 -25.33 18.41
N LYS A 185 -6.72 -26.60 18.87
CA LYS A 185 -6.70 -27.79 17.99
C LYS A 185 -7.78 -27.78 16.91
N TYR A 186 -8.91 -27.10 17.16
CA TYR A 186 -9.98 -26.95 16.16
C TYR A 186 -9.53 -26.22 14.88
N ILE A 187 -8.48 -25.39 14.95
CA ILE A 187 -7.92 -24.69 13.78
C ILE A 187 -7.40 -25.69 12.75
N ALA A 188 -6.82 -26.82 13.18
CA ALA A 188 -6.40 -27.87 12.25
C ALA A 188 -7.59 -28.49 11.49
N LEU A 189 -8.74 -28.64 12.15
CA LEU A 189 -9.96 -29.12 11.51
C LEU A 189 -10.49 -28.11 10.49
N LEU A 190 -10.47 -26.81 10.83
CA LEU A 190 -10.85 -25.73 9.91
C LEU A 190 -9.91 -25.68 8.68
N ARG A 191 -8.59 -25.82 8.89
CA ARG A 191 -7.61 -25.87 7.80
C ARG A 191 -7.83 -27.08 6.89
N GLN A 192 -8.06 -28.27 7.45
CA GLN A 192 -8.38 -29.46 6.65
C GLN A 192 -9.70 -29.31 5.89
N ALA A 193 -10.71 -28.66 6.47
CA ALA A 193 -11.96 -28.38 5.79
C ALA A 193 -11.74 -27.45 4.58
N ASN A 194 -10.95 -26.38 4.76
CA ASN A 194 -10.57 -25.46 3.69
C ASN A 194 -9.69 -26.14 2.62
N GLU A 195 -8.70 -26.94 3.02
CA GLU A 195 -7.85 -27.69 2.09
C GLU A 195 -8.61 -28.76 1.31
N ARG A 196 -9.64 -29.39 1.90
CA ARG A 196 -10.55 -30.30 1.18
C ARG A 196 -11.43 -29.53 0.19
N ALA A 197 -11.90 -28.34 0.56
CA ALA A 197 -12.64 -27.46 -0.35
C ALA A 197 -11.75 -26.98 -1.51
N ASP A 198 -10.50 -26.63 -1.21
CA ASP A 198 -9.50 -26.21 -2.20
C ASP A 198 -9.00 -27.39 -3.05
N SER A 199 -8.83 -28.59 -2.49
CA SER A 199 -8.45 -29.78 -3.25
C SER A 199 -9.55 -30.21 -4.22
N LYS A 200 -10.82 -30.06 -3.83
CA LYS A 200 -11.97 -30.20 -4.75
C LYS A 200 -11.91 -29.14 -5.86
N ARG A 201 -11.60 -27.87 -5.54
CA ARG A 201 -11.38 -26.80 -6.54
C ARG A 201 -10.19 -27.08 -7.47
N VAL A 202 -9.08 -27.64 -6.96
CA VAL A 202 -7.85 -27.93 -7.72
C VAL A 202 -8.01 -29.18 -8.60
N ALA A 203 -8.71 -30.21 -8.13
CA ALA A 203 -9.08 -31.37 -8.95
C ALA A 203 -9.98 -30.97 -10.13
N MET A 204 -10.86 -29.99 -9.92
CA MET A 204 -11.69 -29.39 -10.98
C MET A 204 -10.85 -28.60 -12.00
N LYS A 205 -9.82 -27.88 -11.53
CA LYS A 205 -8.88 -27.07 -12.34
C LYS A 205 -7.97 -27.86 -13.30
N ARG A 206 -7.84 -29.19 -13.12
CA ARG A 206 -6.97 -30.06 -13.97
C ARG A 206 -7.66 -30.57 -15.24
N SER A 207 -8.96 -30.33 -15.42
CA SER A 207 -9.69 -30.61 -16.66
C SER A 207 -9.55 -29.45 -17.65
N ARG A 208 -8.61 -29.56 -18.59
CA ARG A 208 -8.48 -28.65 -19.76
C ARG A 208 -9.65 -28.84 -20.74
N ASN A 209 -10.87 -28.49 -20.34
CA ASN A 209 -12.04 -28.38 -21.21
C ASN A 209 -13.16 -27.52 -20.57
N GLU A 210 -12.80 -26.47 -19.83
CA GLU A 210 -13.82 -25.53 -19.35
C GLU A 210 -14.27 -24.61 -20.48
N SER A 211 -15.58 -24.49 -20.62
CA SER A 211 -16.20 -23.48 -21.48
C SER A 211 -16.24 -22.17 -20.70
N PHE A 212 -16.00 -21.04 -21.37
CA PHE A 212 -16.07 -19.73 -20.76
C PHE A 212 -16.96 -18.76 -21.55
N LEU A 213 -17.52 -17.78 -20.86
CA LEU A 213 -18.37 -16.74 -21.46
C LEU A 213 -18.20 -15.42 -20.71
N SER A 214 -18.16 -14.31 -21.43
CA SER A 214 -18.10 -12.98 -20.83
C SER A 214 -19.47 -12.31 -20.85
N VAL A 215 -19.85 -11.73 -19.72
CA VAL A 215 -21.13 -11.06 -19.50
C VAL A 215 -20.84 -9.67 -18.94
N ARG A 216 -21.42 -8.65 -19.57
CA ARG A 216 -21.42 -7.27 -19.04
C ARG A 216 -22.77 -6.98 -18.42
N PHE A 217 -22.72 -6.44 -17.22
CA PHE A 217 -23.84 -5.83 -16.53
C PHE A 217 -23.68 -4.31 -16.54
N ALA A 218 -24.78 -3.59 -16.70
CA ALA A 218 -24.82 -2.14 -16.65
C ALA A 218 -26.09 -1.68 -15.91
N GLY A 219 -25.91 -0.82 -14.91
CA GLY A 219 -26.99 -0.29 -14.08
C GLY A 219 -26.50 -0.06 -12.65
N HIS A 220 -27.40 0.18 -11.72
CA HIS A 220 -27.06 0.37 -10.30
C HIS A 220 -26.77 -0.97 -9.60
N LEU A 221 -25.63 -1.61 -9.93
CA LEU A 221 -25.35 -2.99 -9.52
C LEU A 221 -25.26 -3.20 -8.00
N PHE A 222 -24.87 -2.17 -7.25
CA PHE A 222 -24.81 -2.18 -5.79
C PHE A 222 -26.15 -1.83 -5.16
N ASP A 223 -26.77 -0.72 -5.58
CA ASP A 223 -28.05 -0.25 -5.04
C ASP A 223 -29.18 -1.28 -5.26
N SER A 224 -29.10 -2.03 -6.37
CA SER A 224 -30.02 -3.13 -6.66
C SER A 224 -29.68 -4.46 -5.97
N GLY A 225 -28.52 -4.55 -5.30
CA GLY A 225 -27.97 -5.80 -4.77
C GLY A 225 -27.63 -6.85 -5.84
N PHE A 226 -27.71 -6.48 -7.11
CA PHE A 226 -27.61 -7.43 -8.22
C PHE A 226 -26.22 -8.06 -8.33
N ILE A 227 -25.14 -7.33 -7.99
CA ILE A 227 -23.79 -7.88 -8.10
C ILE A 227 -23.59 -9.10 -7.19
N ASN A 228 -24.09 -9.05 -5.95
CA ASN A 228 -24.02 -10.18 -5.02
C ASN A 228 -24.84 -11.35 -5.55
N LYS A 229 -26.08 -11.09 -5.96
CA LYS A 229 -26.97 -12.10 -6.57
C LYS A 229 -26.37 -12.75 -7.82
N ALA A 230 -25.64 -11.98 -8.64
CA ALA A 230 -24.96 -12.50 -9.82
C ALA A 230 -23.81 -13.44 -9.45
N LEU A 231 -23.05 -13.12 -8.40
CA LEU A 231 -21.97 -13.99 -7.88
C LEU A 231 -22.54 -15.24 -7.21
N ASP A 232 -23.62 -15.12 -6.43
CA ASP A 232 -24.33 -16.25 -5.81
C ASP A 232 -24.81 -17.24 -6.89
N ILE A 233 -25.42 -16.74 -7.98
CA ILE A 233 -25.86 -17.57 -9.11
C ILE A 233 -24.70 -18.37 -9.72
N VAL A 234 -23.49 -17.79 -9.78
CA VAL A 234 -22.30 -18.45 -10.31
C VAL A 234 -21.81 -19.51 -9.33
N GLU A 235 -21.73 -19.19 -8.05
CA GLU A 235 -21.29 -20.11 -7.00
C GLU A 235 -22.25 -21.30 -6.84
N ASP A 236 -23.56 -21.04 -6.76
CA ASP A 236 -24.61 -22.06 -6.68
C ASP A 236 -24.63 -23.02 -7.87
N SER A 237 -24.10 -22.56 -9.01
CA SER A 237 -24.01 -23.36 -10.23
C SER A 237 -22.68 -24.12 -10.35
N ALA A 238 -21.87 -24.16 -9.29
CA ALA A 238 -20.54 -24.76 -9.24
C ALA A 238 -19.62 -24.25 -10.36
N ALA A 239 -19.78 -22.98 -10.74
CA ALA A 239 -18.95 -22.28 -11.71
C ALA A 239 -18.02 -21.29 -10.99
N SER A 240 -17.09 -20.70 -11.73
CA SER A 240 -16.27 -19.61 -11.22
C SER A 240 -16.43 -18.37 -12.08
N ALA A 241 -16.31 -17.19 -11.47
CA ALA A 241 -16.28 -15.92 -12.16
C ALA A 241 -14.93 -15.22 -11.91
N ARG A 242 -14.46 -14.52 -12.93
CA ARG A 242 -13.38 -13.54 -12.82
C ARG A 242 -13.91 -12.18 -13.23
N ILE A 243 -13.74 -11.18 -12.37
CA ILE A 243 -14.04 -9.80 -12.73
C ILE A 243 -12.95 -9.33 -13.71
N LEU A 244 -13.36 -8.94 -14.92
CA LEU A 244 -12.46 -8.41 -15.95
C LEU A 244 -12.38 -6.89 -15.89
N GLU A 245 -13.51 -6.25 -15.65
CA GLU A 245 -13.64 -4.80 -15.58
C GLU A 245 -14.72 -4.45 -14.56
N PHE A 246 -14.46 -3.45 -13.74
CA PHE A 246 -15.41 -2.95 -12.77
C PHE A 246 -15.30 -1.43 -12.70
N ASN A 247 -16.39 -0.74 -13.05
CA ASN A 247 -16.49 0.72 -13.00
C ASN A 247 -17.73 1.10 -12.22
N VAL A 248 -17.54 1.76 -11.09
CA VAL A 248 -18.61 2.14 -10.15
C VAL A 248 -19.44 3.32 -10.66
N GLY A 249 -18.93 4.07 -11.64
CA GLY A 249 -19.46 5.37 -12.03
C GLY A 249 -18.70 6.51 -11.33
N LYS A 250 -18.89 7.75 -11.80
CA LYS A 250 -18.24 8.94 -11.20
C LYS A 250 -19.11 9.61 -10.14
N ASP A 251 -20.40 9.29 -10.13
CA ASP A 251 -21.42 9.83 -9.25
C ASP A 251 -22.61 8.87 -9.17
N ARG A 252 -23.55 9.18 -8.27
CA ARG A 252 -24.79 8.42 -8.04
C ARG A 252 -25.75 8.32 -9.24
N HIS A 253 -25.54 9.09 -10.30
CA HIS A 253 -26.37 9.08 -11.50
C HIS A 253 -25.73 8.26 -12.63
N THR A 254 -24.45 7.93 -12.49
CA THR A 254 -23.71 7.15 -13.47
C THR A 254 -23.88 5.65 -13.16
N PRO A 255 -24.37 4.84 -14.12
CA PRO A 255 -24.57 3.41 -13.88
C PRO A 255 -23.24 2.70 -13.65
N THR A 256 -23.22 1.78 -12.68
CA THR A 256 -22.13 0.82 -12.50
C THR A 256 -22.08 -0.11 -13.72
N THR A 257 -20.88 -0.40 -14.21
CA THR A 257 -20.66 -1.43 -15.23
C THR A 257 -19.66 -2.45 -14.75
N CYS A 258 -20.01 -3.73 -14.87
CA CYS A 258 -19.17 -4.85 -14.46
C CYS A 258 -19.10 -5.87 -15.60
N VAL A 259 -17.91 -6.34 -15.93
CA VAL A 259 -17.70 -7.44 -16.89
C VAL A 259 -17.20 -8.66 -16.12
N LEU A 260 -18.02 -9.70 -16.06
CA LEU A 260 -17.65 -11.01 -15.49
C LEU A 260 -17.28 -11.99 -16.60
N GLN A 261 -16.16 -12.69 -16.43
CA GLN A 261 -15.83 -13.89 -17.20
C GLN A 261 -16.22 -15.12 -16.38
N LEU A 262 -17.19 -15.87 -16.88
CA LEU A 262 -17.71 -17.08 -16.26
C LEU A 262 -16.98 -18.29 -16.83
N PHE A 263 -16.63 -19.24 -15.97
CA PHE A 263 -16.02 -20.52 -16.32
C PHE A 263 -16.88 -21.65 -15.76
N ALA A 264 -17.28 -22.58 -16.62
CA ALA A 264 -18.00 -23.77 -16.20
C ALA A 264 -17.47 -25.03 -16.92
N PRO A 265 -17.61 -26.21 -16.31
CA PRO A 265 -17.19 -27.48 -16.91
C PRO A 265 -17.82 -27.80 -18.27
N THR A 266 -19.02 -27.27 -18.59
CA THR A 266 -19.72 -27.54 -19.86
C THR A 266 -20.44 -26.32 -20.44
N PRO A 267 -20.62 -26.22 -21.78
CA PRO A 267 -21.43 -25.15 -22.40
C PRO A 267 -22.88 -25.11 -21.88
N LYS A 268 -23.47 -26.28 -21.61
CA LYS A 268 -24.83 -26.42 -21.09
C LYS A 268 -24.99 -25.81 -19.69
N GLN A 269 -23.94 -25.88 -18.85
CA GLN A 269 -23.93 -25.19 -17.55
C GLN A 269 -23.85 -23.67 -17.72
N LEU A 270 -23.04 -23.17 -18.65
CA LEU A 270 -23.01 -21.74 -18.96
C LEU A 270 -24.38 -21.23 -19.45
N GLU A 271 -25.07 -21.97 -20.32
CA GLU A 271 -26.43 -21.61 -20.75
C GLU A 271 -27.42 -21.53 -19.57
N GLY A 272 -27.33 -22.48 -18.64
CA GLY A 272 -28.13 -22.48 -17.41
C GLY A 272 -27.86 -21.28 -16.51
N ILE A 273 -26.58 -20.96 -16.30
CA ILE A 273 -26.14 -19.78 -15.55
C ILE A 273 -26.64 -18.50 -16.23
N MET A 274 -26.49 -18.40 -17.55
CA MET A 274 -26.97 -17.25 -18.33
C MET A 274 -28.47 -17.05 -18.26
N LYS A 275 -29.26 -18.14 -18.24
CA LYS A 275 -30.71 -18.05 -18.07
C LYS A 275 -31.08 -17.48 -16.70
N LYS A 276 -30.39 -17.91 -15.63
CA LYS A 276 -30.57 -17.38 -14.27
C LYS A 276 -30.15 -15.91 -14.19
N LEU A 277 -28.99 -15.55 -14.75
CA LEU A 277 -28.47 -14.18 -14.76
C LEU A 277 -29.39 -13.24 -15.55
N ARG A 278 -29.89 -13.65 -16.73
CA ARG A 278 -30.88 -12.86 -17.50
C ARG A 278 -32.18 -12.64 -16.73
N GLY A 279 -32.68 -13.67 -16.04
CA GLY A 279 -33.85 -13.55 -15.18
C GLY A 279 -33.62 -12.56 -14.03
N ALA A 280 -32.51 -12.72 -13.31
CA ALA A 280 -32.15 -11.83 -12.19
C ALA A 280 -31.92 -10.38 -12.65
N ALA A 281 -31.30 -10.18 -13.82
CA ALA A 281 -31.03 -8.86 -14.38
C ALA A 281 -32.34 -8.16 -14.77
N ALA A 282 -33.26 -8.88 -15.41
CA ALA A 282 -34.58 -8.35 -15.75
C ALA A 282 -35.38 -7.94 -14.50
N THR A 283 -35.37 -8.74 -13.44
CA THR A 283 -36.04 -8.39 -12.17
C THR A 283 -35.42 -7.16 -11.51
N SER A 284 -34.11 -6.96 -11.68
CA SER A 284 -33.36 -5.88 -11.01
C SER A 284 -33.18 -4.64 -11.88
N GLY A 285 -33.78 -4.60 -13.08
CA GLY A 285 -33.63 -3.48 -14.02
C GLY A 285 -32.23 -3.31 -14.60
N MET A 286 -31.40 -4.36 -14.59
CA MET A 286 -30.01 -4.31 -15.05
C MET A 286 -29.90 -4.63 -16.54
N GLY A 287 -29.14 -3.82 -17.27
CA GLY A 287 -28.69 -4.14 -18.61
C GLY A 287 -27.73 -5.31 -18.58
N LEU A 288 -27.96 -6.33 -19.42
CA LEU A 288 -27.10 -7.49 -19.55
C LEU A 288 -26.78 -7.71 -21.03
N SER A 289 -25.49 -7.75 -21.37
CA SER A 289 -25.01 -8.11 -22.71
C SER A 289 -23.96 -9.20 -22.65
N VAL A 290 -23.97 -10.10 -23.63
CA VAL A 290 -23.08 -11.27 -23.70
C VAL A 290 -22.13 -11.11 -24.88
N SER A 291 -20.88 -11.58 -24.76
CA SER A 291 -19.98 -11.67 -25.89
C SER A 291 -20.56 -12.59 -26.99
N GLY A 292 -20.86 -12.05 -28.18
CA GLY A 292 -21.33 -12.81 -29.35
C GLY A 292 -22.82 -12.70 -29.69
N ASP A 293 -23.61 -11.85 -29.01
CA ASP A 293 -24.96 -11.48 -29.47
C ASP A 293 -24.86 -10.55 -30.70
N LYS A 294 -25.77 -10.72 -31.68
CA LYS A 294 -25.79 -9.93 -32.93
C LYS A 294 -26.10 -8.45 -32.64
N GLY A 295 -25.06 -7.67 -32.39
CA GLY A 295 -25.12 -6.22 -32.22
C GLY A 295 -23.92 -5.70 -31.41
N ASP A 296 -22.90 -5.22 -32.12
CA ASP A 296 -21.65 -4.63 -31.61
C ASP A 296 -20.51 -5.65 -31.31
N GLU A 297 -19.98 -6.23 -32.39
CA GLU A 297 -18.85 -7.18 -32.41
C GLU A 297 -17.48 -6.56 -32.04
N SER A 298 -17.42 -5.33 -31.50
CA SER A 298 -16.15 -4.60 -31.31
C SER A 298 -15.74 -4.30 -29.86
N LYS A 299 -16.54 -4.63 -28.84
CA LYS A 299 -16.33 -4.09 -27.46
C LYS A 299 -16.10 -5.06 -26.31
N PHE A 300 -15.96 -6.37 -26.56
CA PHE A 300 -15.53 -7.33 -25.53
C PHE A 300 -14.24 -8.07 -25.87
N ALA A 301 -13.49 -7.56 -26.84
CA ALA A 301 -12.08 -7.89 -26.92
C ALA A 301 -11.43 -7.31 -25.66
N ILE A 302 -10.90 -8.20 -24.82
CA ILE A 302 -9.85 -7.87 -23.86
C ILE A 302 -8.90 -6.92 -24.62
N PRO A 303 -8.55 -5.72 -24.12
CA PRO A 303 -7.21 -5.27 -24.43
C PRO A 303 -6.39 -6.41 -23.87
N ARG A 304 -5.91 -7.33 -24.74
CA ARG A 304 -4.86 -8.27 -24.36
C ARG A 304 -4.02 -7.43 -23.44
N VAL A 305 -3.86 -7.81 -22.15
CA VAL A 305 -2.65 -7.37 -21.42
C VAL A 305 -1.63 -7.60 -22.50
N PRO A 306 -1.04 -6.55 -23.10
CA PRO A 306 -0.22 -6.78 -24.26
C PRO A 306 0.68 -7.87 -23.73
N THR A 307 0.75 -9.02 -24.39
CA THR A 307 1.86 -9.91 -24.12
C THR A 307 3.00 -9.03 -24.56
N LEU A 308 3.44 -8.15 -23.65
CA LEU A 308 4.42 -7.13 -23.91
C LEU A 308 5.54 -8.01 -24.37
N PRO A 309 5.99 -7.79 -25.62
CA PRO A 309 6.87 -8.73 -26.27
C PRO A 309 8.00 -9.03 -25.29
N PRO A 310 8.40 -10.31 -25.15
CA PRO A 310 9.42 -10.71 -24.19
C PRO A 310 10.55 -9.71 -24.22
N LYS A 311 10.88 -9.15 -23.06
CA LYS A 311 11.90 -8.11 -22.96
C LYS A 311 13.20 -8.73 -22.54
N ARG A 312 14.24 -8.49 -23.34
CA ARG A 312 15.62 -8.72 -22.97
C ARG A 312 16.12 -7.47 -22.27
N ILE A 313 16.49 -7.60 -21.01
CA ILE A 313 16.91 -6.51 -20.14
C ILE A 313 18.39 -6.65 -19.86
N LEU A 314 19.19 -5.67 -20.25
CA LEU A 314 20.59 -5.60 -19.85
C LEU A 314 20.68 -4.84 -18.53
N LEU A 315 21.17 -5.48 -17.48
CA LEU A 315 21.36 -4.87 -16.17
C LEU A 315 22.87 -4.72 -15.91
N LEU A 316 23.36 -3.49 -15.96
CA LEU A 316 24.77 -3.16 -15.70
C LEU A 316 24.95 -2.90 -14.20
N GLY A 317 25.78 -3.72 -13.55
CA GLY A 317 26.06 -3.65 -12.11
C GLY A 317 25.42 -4.80 -11.33
N ALA A 318 26.21 -5.46 -10.47
CA ALA A 318 25.77 -6.57 -9.61
C ALA A 318 25.79 -6.23 -8.11
N GLY A 319 25.69 -4.93 -7.78
CA GLY A 319 25.75 -4.43 -6.40
C GLY A 319 24.47 -4.67 -5.59
N MET A 320 24.41 -4.09 -4.38
CA MET A 320 23.38 -4.37 -3.38
C MET A 320 21.94 -4.03 -3.80
N VAL A 321 21.75 -3.11 -4.75
CA VAL A 321 20.43 -2.71 -5.28
C VAL A 321 19.93 -3.62 -6.42
N THR A 322 20.81 -4.42 -7.02
CA THR A 322 20.47 -5.28 -8.17
C THR A 322 19.58 -6.48 -7.81
N PRO A 323 19.83 -7.26 -6.73
CA PRO A 323 19.00 -8.41 -6.39
C PRO A 323 17.48 -8.14 -6.31
N PRO A 324 16.99 -7.13 -5.57
CA PRO A 324 15.54 -6.88 -5.49
C PRO A 324 14.93 -6.48 -6.83
N LEU A 325 15.70 -5.77 -7.68
CA LEU A 325 15.25 -5.43 -9.03
C LEU A 325 15.13 -6.67 -9.93
N VAL A 326 16.11 -7.58 -9.89
CA VAL A 326 16.06 -8.85 -10.64
C VAL A 326 14.82 -9.65 -10.24
N GLU A 327 14.56 -9.79 -8.94
CA GLU A 327 13.36 -10.48 -8.44
C GLU A 327 12.06 -9.83 -8.94
N TYR A 328 11.97 -8.50 -8.86
CA TYR A 328 10.81 -7.76 -9.34
C TYR A 328 10.59 -7.95 -10.85
N LEU A 329 11.64 -7.82 -11.65
CA LEU A 329 11.56 -7.96 -13.11
C LEU A 329 11.19 -9.37 -13.55
N LEU A 330 11.60 -10.40 -12.80
CA LEU A 330 11.25 -11.79 -13.08
C LEU A 330 9.79 -12.15 -12.78
N ARG A 331 9.06 -11.32 -12.01
CA ARG A 331 7.60 -11.49 -11.82
C ARG A 331 6.84 -11.48 -13.15
N ARG A 332 7.38 -10.82 -14.18
CA ARG A 332 6.90 -10.95 -15.56
C ARG A 332 7.51 -12.20 -16.21
N PRO A 333 6.71 -13.20 -16.64
CA PRO A 333 7.23 -14.50 -17.08
C PRO A 333 8.04 -14.45 -18.38
N ASN A 334 7.85 -13.41 -19.18
CA ASN A 334 8.50 -13.27 -20.49
C ASN A 334 9.78 -12.40 -20.46
N ASN A 335 10.16 -11.89 -19.29
CA ASN A 335 11.41 -11.15 -19.15
C ASN A 335 12.60 -12.11 -19.09
N CYS A 336 13.65 -11.78 -19.85
CA CYS A 336 14.98 -12.38 -19.76
C CYS A 336 15.97 -11.28 -19.39
N ILE A 337 16.86 -11.55 -18.44
CA ILE A 337 17.78 -10.56 -17.89
C ILE A 337 19.21 -11.01 -18.15
N THR A 338 20.06 -10.12 -18.62
CA THR A 338 21.51 -10.30 -18.60
C THR A 338 22.09 -9.38 -17.55
N VAL A 339 22.69 -9.95 -16.50
CA VAL A 339 23.37 -9.17 -15.46
C VAL A 339 24.84 -9.08 -15.83
N ALA A 340 25.34 -7.87 -16.03
CA ALA A 340 26.70 -7.58 -16.42
C ALA A 340 27.48 -6.96 -15.25
N SER A 341 28.64 -7.53 -14.91
CA SER A 341 29.56 -6.96 -13.91
C SER A 341 31.00 -7.07 -14.37
N PHE A 342 31.86 -6.17 -13.89
CA PHE A 342 33.31 -6.32 -14.02
C PHE A 342 33.79 -7.55 -13.24
N ILE A 343 33.21 -7.79 -12.06
CA ILE A 343 33.48 -8.98 -11.23
C ILE A 343 32.45 -10.05 -11.62
N PHE A 344 32.84 -10.96 -12.51
CA PHE A 344 31.94 -11.98 -13.07
C PHE A 344 31.22 -12.83 -12.00
N ALA A 345 31.91 -13.18 -10.92
CA ALA A 345 31.35 -13.99 -9.83
C ALA A 345 30.11 -13.36 -9.15
N GLU A 346 30.02 -12.03 -9.10
CA GLU A 346 28.85 -11.34 -8.56
C GLU A 346 27.63 -11.54 -9.47
N ALA A 347 27.83 -11.45 -10.79
CA ALA A 347 26.79 -11.71 -11.77
C ALA A 347 26.35 -13.20 -11.75
N GLU A 348 27.30 -14.13 -11.61
CA GLU A 348 26.99 -15.57 -11.46
C GLU A 348 26.14 -15.85 -10.23
N THR A 349 26.49 -15.26 -9.09
CA THR A 349 25.74 -15.39 -7.84
C THR A 349 24.28 -14.94 -8.02
N LEU A 350 24.06 -13.83 -8.74
CA LEU A 350 22.71 -13.33 -9.03
C LEU A 350 21.93 -14.26 -9.97
N ALA A 351 22.60 -14.88 -10.94
CA ALA A 351 21.99 -15.80 -11.90
C ALA A 351 21.69 -17.19 -11.30
N GLN A 352 22.33 -17.56 -10.20
CA GLN A 352 22.16 -18.88 -9.58
C GLN A 352 20.69 -19.18 -9.27
N GLY A 353 20.22 -20.35 -9.73
CA GLY A 353 18.84 -20.82 -9.56
C GLY A 353 17.80 -20.09 -10.42
N LYS A 354 18.20 -19.19 -11.32
CA LYS A 354 17.28 -18.34 -12.11
C LYS A 354 17.51 -18.56 -13.61
N PRO A 355 16.78 -19.48 -14.28
CA PRO A 355 17.05 -19.85 -15.69
C PRO A 355 16.85 -18.73 -16.71
N ARG A 356 16.20 -17.63 -16.30
CA ARG A 356 15.95 -16.44 -17.13
C ARG A 356 16.92 -15.28 -16.84
N VAL A 357 17.99 -15.55 -16.08
CA VAL A 357 19.04 -14.59 -15.75
C VAL A 357 20.37 -15.14 -16.26
N GLN A 358 21.05 -14.39 -17.11
CA GLN A 358 22.35 -14.76 -17.69
C GLN A 358 23.45 -13.85 -17.12
N PRO A 359 24.53 -14.39 -16.56
CA PRO A 359 25.66 -13.59 -16.12
C PRO A 359 26.56 -13.22 -17.30
N MET A 360 27.12 -12.02 -17.29
CA MET A 360 28.07 -11.53 -18.30
C MET A 360 29.21 -10.77 -17.63
N ALA A 361 30.45 -11.07 -17.99
CA ALA A 361 31.59 -10.24 -17.63
C ALA A 361 31.64 -9.03 -18.56
N LEU A 362 31.66 -7.81 -18.04
CA LEU A 362 31.77 -6.59 -18.84
C LEU A 362 32.40 -5.44 -18.03
N ASN A 363 33.45 -4.85 -18.58
CA ASN A 363 33.98 -3.57 -18.15
C ASN A 363 33.41 -2.44 -19.04
N VAL A 364 32.46 -1.68 -18.50
CA VAL A 364 31.77 -0.58 -19.20
C VAL A 364 32.73 0.48 -19.73
N MET A 365 33.86 0.72 -19.05
CA MET A 365 34.80 1.77 -19.40
C MET A 365 35.90 1.29 -20.36
N ALA A 366 36.25 0.01 -20.33
CA ALA A 366 37.38 -0.54 -21.09
C ALA A 366 36.96 -1.38 -22.32
N GLU A 367 35.70 -1.81 -22.41
CA GLU A 367 35.21 -2.69 -23.50
C GLU A 367 34.03 -2.06 -24.27
N PRO A 368 34.22 -0.92 -24.98
CA PRO A 368 33.12 -0.20 -25.64
C PRO A 368 32.39 -1.02 -26.71
N ASP A 369 33.10 -1.86 -27.47
CA ASP A 369 32.49 -2.71 -28.51
C ASP A 369 31.59 -3.80 -27.91
N LYS A 370 31.99 -4.33 -26.75
CA LYS A 370 31.24 -5.35 -26.02
C LYS A 370 30.03 -4.75 -25.33
N LEU A 371 30.17 -3.56 -24.75
CA LEU A 371 29.05 -2.77 -24.24
C LEU A 371 28.04 -2.49 -25.38
N SER A 372 28.51 -2.00 -26.52
CA SER A 372 27.70 -1.72 -27.71
C SER A 372 26.95 -2.96 -28.19
N SER A 373 27.64 -4.10 -28.31
CA SER A 373 27.03 -5.39 -28.68
C SER A 373 26.00 -5.87 -27.67
N ALA A 374 26.29 -5.75 -26.36
CA ALA A 374 25.34 -6.10 -25.32
C ALA A 374 24.09 -5.21 -25.39
N VAL A 375 24.25 -3.90 -25.50
CA VAL A 375 23.12 -2.97 -25.64
C VAL A 375 22.27 -3.30 -26.86
N PHE A 376 22.87 -3.54 -28.02
CA PHE A 376 22.17 -3.94 -29.25
C PHE A 376 21.28 -5.19 -29.06
N GLN A 377 21.80 -6.19 -28.34
CA GLN A 377 21.12 -7.46 -28.08
C GLN A 377 19.95 -7.36 -27.09
N HIS A 378 19.76 -6.22 -26.43
CA HIS A 378 18.70 -6.04 -25.43
C HIS A 378 17.69 -4.97 -25.88
N ASP A 379 16.54 -4.93 -25.22
CA ASP A 379 15.47 -3.98 -25.54
C ASP A 379 15.53 -2.75 -24.64
N ILE A 380 16.06 -2.91 -23.43
CA ILE A 380 16.21 -1.87 -22.41
C ILE A 380 17.47 -2.12 -21.61
N VAL A 381 18.13 -1.03 -21.23
CA VAL A 381 19.33 -1.03 -20.39
C VAL A 381 19.00 -0.43 -19.04
N VAL A 382 19.34 -1.13 -17.97
CA VAL A 382 19.29 -0.62 -16.60
C VAL A 382 20.71 -0.40 -16.13
N SER A 383 21.07 0.85 -15.84
CA SER A 383 22.41 1.23 -15.41
C SER A 383 22.47 1.47 -13.90
N LEU A 384 22.99 0.49 -13.16
CA LEU A 384 23.24 0.55 -11.71
C LEU A 384 24.75 0.56 -11.39
N VAL A 385 25.55 1.00 -12.36
CA VAL A 385 27.00 1.28 -12.21
C VAL A 385 27.22 2.69 -11.64
N PRO A 386 28.44 3.02 -11.16
CA PRO A 386 28.76 4.37 -10.71
C PRO A 386 28.44 5.47 -11.74
N ALA A 387 28.04 6.65 -11.25
CA ALA A 387 27.48 7.71 -12.09
C ALA A 387 28.39 8.17 -13.26
N PHE A 388 29.70 8.17 -13.06
CA PHE A 388 30.67 8.55 -14.11
C PHE A 388 30.71 7.56 -15.28
N MET A 389 30.15 6.36 -15.13
CA MET A 389 30.07 5.35 -16.19
C MET A 389 28.79 5.46 -17.03
N HIS A 390 27.84 6.32 -16.67
CA HIS A 390 26.58 6.48 -17.41
C HIS A 390 26.74 7.08 -18.82
N PRO A 391 27.60 8.09 -19.06
CA PRO A 391 27.74 8.69 -20.39
C PRO A 391 28.06 7.68 -21.52
N PRO A 392 29.05 6.76 -21.39
CA PRO A 392 29.29 5.75 -22.44
C PRO A 392 28.12 4.77 -22.59
N VAL A 393 27.40 4.42 -21.52
CA VAL A 393 26.20 3.55 -21.58
C VAL A 393 25.09 4.22 -22.38
N ILE A 394 24.79 5.47 -22.08
CA ILE A 394 23.72 6.23 -22.74
C ILE A 394 24.08 6.44 -24.22
N ARG A 395 25.33 6.82 -24.54
CA ARG A 395 25.76 6.96 -25.93
C ARG A 395 25.63 5.65 -26.73
N ALA A 396 26.02 4.51 -26.15
CA ALA A 396 25.79 3.20 -26.78
C ALA A 396 24.29 2.90 -26.99
N ALA A 397 23.45 3.26 -26.01
CA ALA A 397 22.01 3.08 -26.10
C ALA A 397 21.36 3.97 -27.18
N LEU A 398 21.83 5.21 -27.34
CA LEU A 398 21.38 6.11 -28.39
C LEU A 398 21.70 5.57 -29.80
N VAL A 399 22.93 5.07 -30.00
CA VAL A 399 23.35 4.44 -31.27
C VAL A 399 22.41 3.29 -31.65
N HIS A 400 22.04 2.45 -30.69
CA HIS A 400 21.19 1.27 -30.91
C HIS A 400 19.70 1.51 -30.70
N LYS A 401 19.30 2.76 -30.43
CA LYS A 401 17.92 3.17 -30.14
C LYS A 401 17.27 2.35 -29.00
N LYS A 402 17.99 2.21 -27.88
CA LYS A 402 17.55 1.44 -26.70
C LYS A 402 17.27 2.36 -25.53
N HIS A 403 16.20 2.08 -24.80
CA HIS A 403 15.84 2.84 -23.60
C HIS A 403 16.83 2.59 -22.46
N VAL A 404 17.04 3.61 -21.63
CA VAL A 404 17.91 3.53 -20.45
C VAL A 404 17.14 3.92 -19.20
N VAL A 405 17.37 3.20 -18.10
CA VAL A 405 16.87 3.55 -16.76
C VAL A 405 18.02 3.55 -15.76
N THR A 406 18.08 4.54 -14.88
CA THR A 406 19.05 4.59 -13.78
C THR A 406 18.49 5.29 -12.54
N ALA A 407 19.10 4.99 -11.39
CA ALA A 407 18.80 5.58 -10.09
C ALA A 407 19.79 6.70 -9.70
N SER A 408 20.43 7.33 -10.69
CA SER A 408 21.45 8.38 -10.48
C SER A 408 20.95 9.74 -10.93
N TYR A 409 21.52 10.80 -10.34
CA TYR A 409 21.36 12.19 -10.79
C TYR A 409 21.75 12.38 -12.25
N THR A 410 21.09 13.33 -12.90
CA THR A 410 21.44 13.79 -14.26
C THR A 410 22.64 14.74 -14.19
N SER A 411 23.75 14.39 -14.86
CA SER A 411 24.90 15.28 -15.02
C SER A 411 24.73 16.20 -16.24
N ASP A 412 25.49 17.30 -16.29
CA ASP A 412 25.48 18.22 -17.44
C ASP A 412 25.83 17.52 -18.76
N GLU A 413 26.77 16.58 -18.73
CA GLU A 413 27.14 15.77 -19.90
C GLU A 413 25.97 14.91 -20.39
N ILE A 414 25.17 14.35 -19.47
CA ILE A 414 23.99 13.56 -19.84
C ILE A 414 22.85 14.47 -20.31
N ALA A 415 22.65 15.62 -19.66
CA ALA A 415 21.65 16.60 -20.05
C ALA A 415 21.89 17.13 -21.48
N ALA A 416 23.16 17.28 -21.88
CA ALA A 416 23.54 17.67 -23.24
C ALA A 416 23.14 16.65 -24.32
N LEU A 417 22.78 15.42 -23.95
CA LEU A 417 22.33 14.36 -24.88
C LEU A 417 20.81 14.35 -25.12
N ASP A 418 20.04 15.30 -24.55
CA ASP A 418 18.57 15.31 -24.66
C ASP A 418 18.08 15.39 -26.12
N ASP A 419 18.67 16.28 -26.92
CA ASP A 419 18.31 16.42 -28.34
C ASP A 419 18.62 15.15 -29.14
N GLU A 420 19.75 14.50 -28.87
CA GLU A 420 20.11 13.21 -29.47
C GLU A 420 19.15 12.09 -29.06
N ALA A 421 18.74 12.06 -27.78
CA ALA A 421 17.76 11.11 -27.26
C ALA A 421 16.38 11.29 -27.91
N ARG A 422 15.92 12.55 -28.06
CA ARG A 422 14.68 12.87 -28.77
C ARG A 422 14.76 12.47 -30.24
N ALA A 423 15.84 12.79 -30.93
CA ALA A 423 16.06 12.43 -32.33
C ALA A 423 16.11 10.90 -32.53
N ALA A 424 16.68 10.16 -31.58
CA ALA A 424 16.74 8.70 -31.60
C ALA A 424 15.40 8.03 -31.23
N GLY A 425 14.44 8.77 -30.65
CA GLY A 425 13.20 8.22 -30.11
C GLY A 425 13.43 7.38 -28.84
N VAL A 426 14.45 7.71 -28.06
CA VAL A 426 14.89 6.95 -26.90
C VAL A 426 14.53 7.68 -25.62
N THR A 427 13.78 7.02 -24.74
CA THR A 427 13.66 7.44 -23.34
C THR A 427 14.91 7.09 -22.54
N VAL A 428 15.50 8.11 -21.90
CA VAL A 428 16.54 7.98 -20.87
C VAL A 428 15.93 8.43 -19.55
N LEU A 429 15.51 7.48 -18.72
CA LEU A 429 14.89 7.74 -17.42
C LEU A 429 15.97 7.76 -16.33
N MET A 430 16.34 8.97 -15.93
CA MET A 430 17.25 9.22 -14.81
C MET A 430 16.49 9.24 -13.48
N GLU A 431 17.20 9.42 -12.37
CA GLU A 431 16.61 9.83 -11.07
C GLU A 431 15.46 8.93 -10.60
N SER A 432 15.54 7.61 -10.84
CA SER A 432 14.49 6.63 -10.50
C SER A 432 14.90 5.70 -9.34
N GLY A 433 15.34 6.28 -8.23
CA GLY A 433 15.73 5.58 -7.00
C GLY A 433 14.94 6.02 -5.76
N LEU A 434 15.62 6.09 -4.61
CA LEU A 434 15.07 6.63 -3.36
C LEU A 434 15.23 8.16 -3.31
N ASP A 435 16.49 8.60 -3.34
CA ASP A 435 16.95 9.98 -3.41
C ASP A 435 18.19 9.98 -4.32
N PRO A 436 18.06 10.31 -5.61
CA PRO A 436 16.88 10.89 -6.27
C PRO A 436 15.87 9.84 -6.77
N GLY A 437 14.57 10.09 -6.57
CA GLY A 437 13.45 9.34 -7.14
C GLY A 437 12.16 9.46 -6.35
N ILE A 438 11.96 8.63 -5.32
CA ILE A 438 10.77 8.68 -4.46
C ILE A 438 10.58 10.08 -3.86
N ASP A 439 11.67 10.74 -3.48
CA ASP A 439 11.63 12.13 -2.99
C ASP A 439 11.02 13.10 -4.03
N HIS A 440 11.33 12.95 -5.32
CA HIS A 440 10.72 13.73 -6.40
C HIS A 440 9.24 13.43 -6.57
N LEU A 441 8.87 12.14 -6.56
CA LEU A 441 7.46 11.73 -6.71
C LEU A 441 6.60 12.30 -5.58
N SER A 442 7.06 12.19 -4.33
CA SER A 442 6.37 12.74 -3.16
C SER A 442 6.31 14.26 -3.19
N ALA A 443 7.42 14.94 -3.47
CA ALA A 443 7.46 16.40 -3.56
C ALA A 443 6.51 16.93 -4.64
N CYS A 444 6.60 16.41 -5.86
CA CYS A 444 5.74 16.83 -6.96
C CYS A 444 4.26 16.59 -6.67
N LYS A 445 3.89 15.45 -6.05
CA LYS A 445 2.51 15.18 -5.63
C LYS A 445 1.99 16.27 -4.68
N MET A 446 2.69 16.48 -3.56
CA MET A 446 2.27 17.43 -2.53
C MET A 446 2.19 18.87 -3.08
N ILE A 447 3.16 19.27 -3.90
CA ILE A 447 3.19 20.61 -4.52
C ILE A 447 2.04 20.78 -5.51
N ASN A 448 1.76 19.78 -6.33
CA ASN A 448 0.69 19.86 -7.33
C ASN A 448 -0.70 19.86 -6.68
N GLU A 449 -0.89 19.11 -5.59
CA GLU A 449 -2.13 19.12 -4.81
C GLU A 449 -2.37 20.50 -4.19
N ALA A 450 -1.37 21.07 -3.51
CA ALA A 450 -1.46 22.43 -2.96
C ALA A 450 -1.79 23.47 -4.05
N LYS A 451 -1.13 23.40 -5.21
CA LYS A 451 -1.41 24.31 -6.34
C LYS A 451 -2.81 24.15 -6.91
N ALA A 452 -3.32 22.91 -6.97
CA ALA A 452 -4.68 22.64 -7.45
C ALA A 452 -5.75 23.25 -6.54
N GLU A 453 -5.45 23.41 -5.26
CA GLU A 453 -6.29 24.10 -4.27
C GLU A 453 -6.09 25.63 -4.25
N GLY A 454 -5.21 26.15 -5.11
CA GLY A 454 -4.89 27.59 -5.17
C GLY A 454 -3.90 28.05 -4.09
N CYS A 455 -3.24 27.12 -3.40
CA CYS A 455 -2.22 27.42 -2.40
C CYS A 455 -0.83 27.63 -3.05
N ALA A 456 -0.01 28.47 -2.42
CA ALA A 456 1.39 28.68 -2.78
C ALA A 456 2.32 27.96 -1.80
N VAL A 457 3.50 27.53 -2.25
CA VAL A 457 4.46 26.84 -1.37
C VAL A 457 5.39 27.86 -0.74
N GLU A 458 5.22 28.17 0.54
CA GLU A 458 6.09 29.12 1.25
C GLU A 458 7.45 28.53 1.64
N SER A 459 7.50 27.24 1.97
CA SER A 459 8.71 26.55 2.42
C SER A 459 8.71 25.09 2.00
N PHE A 460 9.78 24.66 1.35
CA PHE A 460 10.05 23.28 0.98
C PHE A 460 11.28 22.74 1.71
N LYS A 461 11.11 21.64 2.46
CA LYS A 461 12.20 20.92 3.13
C LYS A 461 12.07 19.42 2.84
N SER A 462 13.11 18.79 2.30
CA SER A 462 13.15 17.35 2.03
C SER A 462 14.39 16.73 2.66
N LEU A 463 14.19 15.83 3.62
CA LEU A 463 15.25 15.23 4.42
C LEU A 463 15.27 13.72 4.21
N CYS A 464 16.44 13.15 3.90
CA CYS A 464 16.59 11.71 3.68
C CYS A 464 17.83 11.15 4.37
N GLY A 465 17.76 9.93 4.89
CA GLY A 465 18.91 9.23 5.47
C GLY A 465 18.73 7.71 5.45
N GLY A 466 19.64 7.02 4.77
CA GLY A 466 19.79 5.57 4.90
C GLY A 466 20.69 5.25 6.10
N LEU A 467 20.09 4.92 7.24
CA LEU A 467 20.77 4.70 8.51
C LEU A 467 20.50 3.28 9.03
N PRO A 468 21.40 2.71 9.86
CA PRO A 468 21.07 1.48 10.58
C PRO A 468 19.86 1.72 11.51
N ALA A 469 19.10 0.66 11.79
CA ALA A 469 18.14 0.66 12.87
C ALA A 469 18.84 1.05 14.20
N PRO A 470 18.17 1.74 15.14
CA PRO A 470 18.80 2.26 16.36
C PRO A 470 19.59 1.19 17.14
N GLU A 471 19.02 0.01 17.32
CA GLU A 471 19.63 -1.16 17.99
C GLU A 471 20.85 -1.72 17.24
N CYS A 472 21.04 -1.35 15.98
CA CYS A 472 22.15 -1.74 15.12
C CYS A 472 23.19 -0.61 14.94
N SER A 473 23.06 0.51 15.65
CA SER A 473 23.89 1.71 15.49
C SER A 473 25.07 1.80 16.47
N ASP A 474 25.33 0.76 17.26
CA ASP A 474 26.42 0.71 18.26
C ASP A 474 27.81 0.57 17.61
N ASN A 475 28.27 1.63 16.96
CA ASN A 475 29.63 1.78 16.45
C ASN A 475 30.02 3.28 16.47
N PRO A 476 31.32 3.63 16.38
CA PRO A 476 31.77 5.02 16.54
C PRO A 476 31.16 6.04 15.56
N LEU A 477 30.73 5.60 14.38
CA LEU A 477 30.07 6.46 13.39
C LEU A 477 28.55 6.45 13.52
N ALA A 478 27.98 5.56 14.33
CA ALA A 478 26.56 5.20 14.31
C ALA A 478 26.04 4.92 12.88
N TYR A 479 26.91 4.40 11.99
CA TYR A 479 26.62 4.26 10.57
C TYR A 479 27.10 2.92 10.05
N LYS A 480 26.38 2.34 9.08
CA LYS A 480 26.76 1.12 8.37
C LYS A 480 26.68 1.37 6.88
N PHE A 481 27.73 1.00 6.15
CA PHE A 481 27.77 1.18 4.70
C PHE A 481 26.86 0.16 4.01
N SER A 482 25.78 0.64 3.40
CA SER A 482 24.87 -0.14 2.54
C SER A 482 25.08 0.18 1.05
N TRP A 483 26.12 0.95 0.74
CA TRP A 483 26.64 1.23 -0.60
C TRP A 483 28.13 1.56 -0.50
N ASN A 484 28.78 1.87 -1.63
CA ASN A 484 30.22 2.10 -1.70
C ASN A 484 30.69 3.18 -0.67
N PRO A 485 31.54 2.82 0.30
CA PRO A 485 32.04 3.75 1.33
C PRO A 485 32.73 4.99 0.77
N ARG A 486 33.44 4.86 -0.36
CA ARG A 486 34.08 5.99 -1.04
C ARG A 486 33.07 7.08 -1.38
N GLY A 487 31.86 6.70 -1.81
CA GLY A 487 30.81 7.66 -2.13
C GLY A 487 30.33 8.46 -0.91
N VAL A 488 30.24 7.82 0.26
CA VAL A 488 29.87 8.50 1.51
C VAL A 488 30.96 9.48 1.94
N LEU A 489 32.22 9.06 1.89
CA LEU A 489 33.36 9.87 2.35
C LEU A 489 33.64 11.04 1.42
N THR A 490 33.58 10.83 0.10
CA THR A 490 33.76 11.93 -0.88
C THR A 490 32.61 12.92 -0.84
N ALA A 491 31.36 12.45 -0.62
CA ALA A 491 30.22 13.35 -0.48
C ALA A 491 30.35 14.32 0.70
N ALA A 492 31.15 13.99 1.72
CA ALA A 492 31.43 14.87 2.85
C ALA A 492 32.25 16.12 2.50
N GLY A 493 32.86 16.16 1.31
CA GLY A 493 33.59 17.30 0.78
C GLY A 493 32.81 18.16 -0.21
N ASN A 494 31.55 17.83 -0.51
CA ASN A 494 30.75 18.62 -1.45
C ASN A 494 30.35 19.96 -0.83
N SER A 495 30.43 21.05 -1.59
CA SER A 495 29.76 22.29 -1.20
C SER A 495 28.24 22.14 -1.27
N ALA A 496 27.53 22.98 -0.53
CA ALA A 496 26.08 23.03 -0.57
C ALA A 496 25.56 24.47 -0.75
N GLU A 497 24.41 24.59 -1.43
CA GLU A 497 23.70 25.86 -1.61
C GLU A 497 22.20 25.63 -1.43
N PHE A 498 21.54 26.44 -0.61
CA PHE A 498 20.10 26.34 -0.36
C PHE A 498 19.49 27.71 -0.09
N ARG A 499 18.16 27.80 -0.07
CA ARG A 499 17.44 29.02 0.30
C ARG A 499 16.83 28.86 1.70
N ARG A 500 17.02 29.83 2.58
CA ARG A 500 16.43 29.87 3.93
C ARG A 500 15.92 31.29 4.18
N ASP A 501 14.63 31.41 4.47
CA ASP A 501 13.96 32.67 4.81
C ASP A 501 14.21 33.80 3.77
N GLY A 502 14.21 33.44 2.48
CA GLY A 502 14.42 34.35 1.36
C GLY A 502 15.88 34.55 0.96
N GLU A 503 16.84 34.09 1.76
CA GLU A 503 18.27 34.28 1.52
C GLU A 503 18.94 33.02 0.97
N ILE A 504 19.92 33.21 0.07
CA ILE A 504 20.75 32.11 -0.44
C ILE A 504 21.90 31.87 0.53
N VAL A 505 21.92 30.68 1.13
CA VAL A 505 22.98 30.21 2.01
C VAL A 505 23.92 29.29 1.23
N ARG A 506 25.22 29.52 1.37
CA ARG A 506 26.29 28.70 0.77
C ARG A 506 27.18 28.14 1.87
N VAL A 507 27.48 26.85 1.78
CA VAL A 507 28.36 26.14 2.70
C VAL A 507 29.51 25.56 1.90
N ASP A 508 30.73 25.93 2.26
CA ASP A 508 31.94 25.39 1.63
C ASP A 508 32.08 23.89 1.89
N GLY A 509 32.72 23.19 0.95
CA GLY A 509 32.90 21.75 1.04
C GLY A 509 33.72 21.34 2.26
N MET A 510 34.67 22.15 2.72
CA MET A 510 35.44 21.90 3.94
C MET A 510 34.58 22.01 5.19
N ASP A 511 33.67 22.97 5.24
CA ASP A 511 32.84 23.28 6.41
C ASP A 511 31.50 22.54 6.43
N LEU A 512 31.16 21.77 5.38
CA LEU A 512 29.89 21.04 5.27
C LEU A 512 29.52 20.28 6.53
N MET A 513 30.46 19.50 7.07
CA MET A 513 30.22 18.67 8.25
C MET A 513 30.04 19.49 9.54
N LEU A 514 30.65 20.67 9.61
CA LEU A 514 30.46 21.59 10.73
C LEU A 514 29.14 22.36 10.66
N SER A 515 28.51 22.42 9.48
CA SER A 515 27.17 22.99 9.30
C SER A 515 26.04 22.10 9.82
N ALA A 516 26.36 20.92 10.37
CA ALA A 516 25.37 20.00 10.89
C ALA A 516 24.53 20.62 12.03
N GLU A 517 23.20 20.59 11.86
CA GLU A 517 22.24 21.07 12.85
C GLU A 517 21.50 19.87 13.48
N PRO A 518 21.19 19.88 14.80
CA PRO A 518 20.31 18.87 15.39
C PRO A 518 18.95 18.83 14.67
N CYS A 519 18.42 17.63 14.44
CA CYS A 519 17.16 17.44 13.72
C CYS A 519 16.14 16.69 14.59
N HIS A 520 15.11 17.41 15.06
CA HIS A 520 14.11 16.89 15.99
C HIS A 520 12.82 16.45 15.27
N ILE A 521 12.89 15.37 14.48
CA ILE A 521 11.71 14.79 13.82
C ILE A 521 10.99 13.79 14.74
N ASN A 522 11.76 13.03 15.52
CA ASN A 522 11.25 12.04 16.46
C ASN A 522 12.12 12.07 17.74
N PRO A 523 11.53 12.24 18.94
CA PRO A 523 12.30 12.30 20.18
C PRO A 523 13.08 11.01 20.49
N ALA A 524 12.70 9.86 19.91
CA ALA A 524 13.42 8.60 20.05
C ALA A 524 14.71 8.53 19.21
N LEU A 525 14.91 9.44 18.25
CA LEU A 525 16.05 9.41 17.34
C LEU A 525 16.94 10.65 17.56
N SER A 526 18.21 10.41 17.89
CA SER A 526 19.22 11.47 17.97
C SER A 526 19.76 11.76 16.57
N LEU A 527 19.11 12.65 15.82
CA LEU A 527 19.47 12.96 14.44
C LEU A 527 20.16 14.32 14.31
N GLU A 528 21.01 14.43 13.29
CA GLU A 528 21.60 15.66 12.79
C GLU A 528 21.38 15.74 11.27
N VAL A 529 21.30 16.95 10.73
CA VAL A 529 21.05 17.22 9.32
C VAL A 529 22.15 18.12 8.75
N ILE A 530 22.61 17.76 7.56
CA ILE A 530 23.50 18.60 6.73
C ILE A 530 22.81 18.96 5.42
N PRO A 531 23.07 20.14 4.84
CA PRO A 531 22.56 20.47 3.51
C PRO A 531 23.14 19.53 2.44
N ASN A 532 22.34 19.17 1.45
CA ASN A 532 22.73 18.23 0.39
C ASN A 532 22.86 18.96 -0.95
N ARG A 533 24.10 19.15 -1.43
CA ARG A 533 24.43 19.74 -2.74
C ARG A 533 23.66 21.06 -2.96
N THR A 534 23.16 21.28 -4.18
CA THR A 534 22.47 22.51 -4.60
C THR A 534 20.96 22.29 -4.54
N SER A 535 20.31 22.80 -3.49
CA SER A 535 18.85 22.79 -3.32
C SER A 535 18.15 23.87 -4.15
N THR A 536 18.81 24.99 -4.42
CA THR A 536 18.23 26.14 -5.14
C THR A 536 17.74 25.79 -6.55
N ALA A 537 18.41 24.85 -7.23
CA ALA A 537 18.01 24.36 -8.54
C ALA A 537 16.61 23.69 -8.55
N TYR A 538 16.13 23.21 -7.40
CA TYR A 538 14.82 22.57 -7.30
C TYR A 538 13.64 23.53 -7.34
N ALA A 539 13.89 24.83 -7.12
CA ALA A 539 12.87 25.87 -7.25
C ALA A 539 12.18 25.79 -8.63
N GLY A 540 12.97 25.85 -9.70
CA GLY A 540 12.46 25.74 -11.06
C GLY A 540 11.99 24.34 -11.43
N LYS A 541 12.66 23.30 -10.93
CA LYS A 541 12.26 21.90 -11.23
C LYS A 541 10.87 21.55 -10.71
N TYR A 542 10.48 22.11 -9.57
CA TYR A 542 9.16 21.88 -8.96
C TYR A 542 8.18 23.05 -9.17
N GLY A 543 8.64 24.14 -9.79
CA GLY A 543 7.87 25.37 -10.01
C GLY A 543 7.45 26.05 -8.69
N ILE A 544 8.35 26.10 -7.71
CA ILE A 544 8.12 26.71 -6.39
C ILE A 544 9.08 27.89 -6.16
N GLU A 545 9.32 28.69 -7.19
CA GLU A 545 10.24 29.82 -7.14
C GLU A 545 9.88 30.85 -6.06
N GLU A 546 8.60 30.92 -5.70
CA GLU A 546 8.04 31.75 -4.64
C GLU A 546 8.45 31.31 -3.23
N ALA A 547 8.87 30.05 -3.05
CA ALA A 547 9.18 29.52 -1.73
C ALA A 547 10.34 30.29 -1.08
N ALA A 548 10.11 30.87 0.09
CA ALA A 548 11.13 31.55 0.88
C ALA A 548 12.21 30.57 1.37
N THR A 549 11.86 29.31 1.59
CA THR A 549 12.82 28.26 1.97
C THR A 549 12.79 27.09 0.99
N ILE A 550 13.96 26.65 0.52
CA ILE A 550 14.14 25.50 -0.36
C ILE A 550 15.37 24.75 0.13
N PHE A 551 15.15 23.64 0.83
CA PHE A 551 16.19 22.89 1.50
C PHE A 551 16.06 21.39 1.24
N ARG A 552 17.12 20.78 0.74
CA ARG A 552 17.31 19.34 0.74
C ARG A 552 18.46 19.00 1.68
N GLY A 553 18.25 18.02 2.55
CA GLY A 553 19.20 17.67 3.58
C GLY A 553 19.41 16.18 3.72
N THR A 554 20.58 15.81 4.24
CA THR A 554 20.94 14.44 4.55
C THR A 554 20.93 14.24 6.06
N LEU A 555 20.20 13.22 6.53
CA LEU A 555 20.10 12.85 7.93
C LEU A 555 21.23 11.89 8.33
N ARG A 556 21.76 12.09 9.53
CA ARG A 556 22.72 11.21 10.23
C ARG A 556 22.34 11.08 11.69
N TYR A 557 22.88 10.08 12.38
CA TYR A 557 22.82 10.05 13.83
C TYR A 557 23.82 11.05 14.41
N GLY A 558 23.47 11.63 15.57
CA GLY A 558 24.27 12.64 16.25
C GLY A 558 25.72 12.18 16.47
N GLY A 559 26.67 13.05 16.11
CA GLY A 559 28.10 12.81 16.29
C GLY A 559 28.83 12.31 15.03
N PHE A 560 28.10 11.79 14.03
CA PHE A 560 28.68 11.34 12.76
C PHE A 560 29.47 12.46 12.07
N CYS A 561 28.86 13.63 11.88
CA CYS A 561 29.45 14.73 11.11
C CYS A 561 30.73 15.25 11.76
N ARG A 562 30.76 15.36 13.10
CA ARG A 562 31.98 15.76 13.83
C ARG A 562 33.14 14.79 13.62
N LEU A 563 32.86 13.49 13.60
CA LEU A 563 33.89 12.47 13.39
C LEU A 563 34.40 12.49 11.95
N ILE A 564 33.51 12.65 10.97
CA ILE A 564 33.89 12.79 9.55
C ILE A 564 34.69 14.08 9.30
N ASP A 565 34.32 15.21 9.91
CA ASP A 565 35.12 16.45 9.85
C ASP A 565 36.54 16.22 10.36
N THR A 566 36.68 15.48 11.48
CA THR A 566 37.99 15.11 12.03
C THR A 566 38.80 14.29 11.03
N PHE A 567 38.19 13.31 10.35
CA PHE A 567 38.87 12.52 9.32
C PHE A 567 39.34 13.39 8.15
N LYS A 568 38.53 14.35 7.71
CA LYS A 568 38.90 15.31 6.66
C LYS A 568 40.10 16.16 7.09
N ARG A 569 40.09 16.71 8.30
CA ARG A 569 41.19 17.55 8.83
C ARG A 569 42.50 16.78 9.00
N LEU A 570 42.42 15.49 9.27
CA LEU A 570 43.59 14.61 9.35
C LEU A 570 44.10 14.15 7.97
N GLY A 571 43.41 14.50 6.87
CA GLY A 571 43.77 14.07 5.53
C GLY A 571 43.43 12.62 5.21
N LEU A 572 42.59 11.96 6.01
CA LEU A 572 42.22 10.55 5.80
C LEU A 572 41.28 10.34 4.61
N THR A 573 40.69 11.42 4.10
CA THR A 573 39.85 11.43 2.90
C THR A 573 40.55 12.05 1.69
N ASP A 574 41.86 12.34 1.78
CA ASP A 574 42.66 12.86 0.66
C ASP A 574 42.88 11.74 -0.37
N GLU A 575 42.48 11.98 -1.61
CA GLU A 575 42.62 11.02 -2.71
C GLU A 575 43.97 11.15 -3.44
N THR A 576 44.83 12.09 -3.04
CA THR A 576 46.17 12.25 -3.62
C THR A 576 46.96 10.95 -3.42
N PRO A 577 47.44 10.29 -4.49
CA PRO A 577 48.23 9.07 -4.35
C PRO A 577 49.43 9.29 -3.44
N ARG A 578 49.57 8.43 -2.43
CA ARG A 578 50.70 8.42 -1.51
C ARG A 578 51.53 7.18 -1.79
N PRO A 579 52.82 7.30 -2.13
CA PRO A 579 53.66 6.14 -2.44
C PRO A 579 53.65 5.07 -1.34
N TYR A 580 53.58 5.48 -0.06
CA TYR A 580 53.54 4.54 1.08
C TYR A 580 52.20 3.81 1.29
N LEU A 581 51.15 4.13 0.52
CA LEU A 581 49.87 3.41 0.53
C LEU A 581 49.73 2.48 -0.69
N GLU A 582 50.72 2.42 -1.57
CA GLU A 582 50.70 1.51 -2.71
C GLU A 582 50.87 0.05 -2.25
N ALA A 583 50.20 -0.88 -2.94
CA ALA A 583 50.27 -2.30 -2.62
C ALA A 583 51.73 -2.81 -2.72
N GLY A 584 52.27 -3.33 -1.63
CA GLY A 584 53.67 -3.79 -1.54
C GLY A 584 54.65 -2.73 -1.03
N SER A 585 54.18 -1.55 -0.64
CA SER A 585 54.96 -0.59 0.14
C SER A 585 55.30 -1.14 1.52
N PRO A 586 56.48 -0.79 2.09
CA PRO A 586 56.95 -1.33 3.36
C PRO A 586 56.06 -0.97 4.56
#